data_AF-A0A497Q7F5-F1
#
_entry.id   AF-A0A497Q7F5-F1
#
_cell.length_a   1.000
_cell.length_b   1.000
_cell.length_c   1.000
_cell.angle_alpha   90.00
_cell.angle_beta   90.00
_cell.angle_gamma   90.00
#
_symmetry.space_group_name_H-M   'P 1'
#
loop_
_entity.id
_entity.type
_entity.pdbx_description
1 polymer ?
#
loop_
_entity_poly.entity_id
_entity_poly.type
_entity_poly.pdbx_seq_one_letter_code
_entity_poly.pdbx_strand_id
1 'polypeptide(L)' 'MRCPVCQESIYWRVPVDALKGVKRFPAPVIVKHKDHYLICYLDSHQQLADTEVATACVDGKAKE' A
#
# COMPACT_ATOMS: atom_id res chain seq x y z
N MET A 1 10.48 -4.24 3.09
CA MET A 1 9.49 -5.16 3.71
C MET A 1 9.60 -6.53 3.05
N ARG A 2 9.10 -7.60 3.66
CA ARG A 2 9.05 -8.93 3.04
C ARG A 2 7.67 -9.17 2.45
N CYS A 3 7.59 -9.68 1.22
CA CYS A 3 6.31 -10.07 0.64
C CYS A 3 5.70 -11.20 1.48
N PRO A 4 4.49 -11.05 2.04
CA PRO A 4 3.86 -12.11 2.82
C PRO A 4 3.53 -13.35 1.96
N VAL A 5 3.41 -13.19 0.63
CA VAL A 5 3.07 -14.27 -0.30
C VAL A 5 4.29 -15.11 -0.69
N CYS A 6 5.30 -14.51 -1.34
CA CYS A 6 6.48 -15.24 -1.82
C CYS A 6 7.72 -15.13 -0.94
N GLN A 7 7.65 -14.38 0.16
CA GLN A 7 8.76 -14.22 1.10
C GLN A 7 10.02 -13.53 0.49
N GLU A 8 9.89 -12.87 -0.66
CA GLU A 8 10.96 -12.05 -1.24
C GLU A 8 11.03 -10.66 -0.60
N SER A 9 12.21 -10.05 -0.63
CA SER A 9 12.39 -8.67 -0.18
C SER A 9 11.81 -7.69 -1.19
N ILE A 10 10.91 -6.83 -0.73
CA ILE A 10 10.39 -5.71 -1.51
C ILE A 10 11.10 -4.43 -1.06
N TYR A 11 11.86 -3.86 -1.99
CA TYR A 11 12.42 -2.52 -1.89
C TYR A 11 11.54 -1.56 -2.68
N TRP A 12 10.90 -0.64 -1.97
CA TRP A 12 10.04 0.37 -2.57
C TRP A 12 10.29 1.71 -1.89
N ARG A 13 9.96 2.80 -2.60
CA ARG A 13 10.02 4.15 -2.05
C ARG A 13 8.62 4.58 -1.65
N VAL A 14 8.48 5.08 -0.42
CA VAL A 14 7.23 5.65 0.07
C VAL A 14 6.87 6.86 -0.80
N PRO A 15 5.65 6.96 -1.35
CA PRO A 15 5.24 8.06 -2.20
C PRO A 15 4.89 9.30 -1.38
N VAL A 16 5.91 9.93 -0.77
CA VAL A 16 5.76 11.03 0.20
C VAL A 16 4.91 12.17 -0.35
N ASP A 17 5.08 12.54 -1.63
CA ASP A 17 4.34 13.64 -2.24
C ASP A 17 2.83 13.36 -2.34
N ALA A 18 2.43 12.12 -2.61
CA ALA A 18 1.02 11.72 -2.66
C ALA A 18 0.38 11.70 -1.25
N LEU A 19 1.19 11.52 -0.21
CA LEU A 19 0.73 11.44 1.18
C LEU A 19 0.57 12.82 1.85
N LYS A 20 1.20 13.88 1.32
CA LYS A 20 1.14 15.25 1.90
C LYS A 20 -0.29 15.78 2.08
N GLY A 21 -1.22 15.37 1.22
CA GLY A 21 -2.63 15.79 1.29
C GLY A 21 -3.53 14.89 2.14
N VAL A 22 -3.01 13.77 2.66
CA VAL A 22 -3.81 12.78 3.37
C VAL A 22 -4.06 13.23 4.81
N LYS A 23 -5.34 13.32 5.19
CA LYS A 23 -5.77 13.78 6.52
C LYS A 23 -6.10 12.64 7.49
N ARG A 24 -6.15 11.39 7.01
CA ARG A 24 -6.57 10.22 7.79
C ARG A 24 -5.49 9.16 7.72
N PHE A 25 -5.10 8.64 8.88
CA PHE A 25 -4.09 7.61 9.03
C PHE A 25 -4.66 6.41 9.81
N PRO A 26 -4.17 5.19 9.56
CA PRO A 26 -3.13 4.88 8.58
C PRO A 26 -3.62 4.97 7.12
N ALA A 27 -2.76 5.49 6.24
CA ALA A 27 -3.06 5.72 4.84
C ALA A 27 -2.75 4.45 4.03
N PRO A 28 -3.72 3.87 3.30
CA PRO A 28 -3.47 2.69 2.47
C PRO A 28 -2.72 3.07 1.19
N VAL A 29 -1.68 2.31 0.86
CA VAL A 29 -0.95 2.39 -0.40
C VAL A 29 -0.92 1.02 -1.03
N ILE A 30 -1.37 0.91 -2.27
CA ILE A 30 -1.34 -0.35 -3.02
C ILE A 30 0.06 -0.51 -3.63
N VAL A 31 0.72 -1.61 -3.28
CA VAL A 31 2.02 -2.01 -3.84
C VAL A 31 1.82 -3.29 -4.64
N LYS A 32 2.12 -3.22 -5.94
CA LYS A 32 2.16 -4.41 -6.81
C LYS A 32 3.57 -4.99 -6.82
N HIS A 33 3.72 -6.22 -6.35
CA HIS A 33 4.95 -7.02 -6.45
C HIS A 33 4.68 -8.26 -7.28
N LYS A 34 5.16 -8.29 -8.53
CA LYS A 34 4.80 -9.33 -9.52
C LYS A 34 3.27 -9.39 -9.71
N ASP A 35 2.67 -10.54 -9.42
CA ASP A 35 1.23 -10.81 -9.42
C ASP A 35 0.59 -10.67 -8.02
N HIS A 36 1.36 -10.28 -7.00
CA HIS A 36 0.85 -10.02 -5.65
C HIS A 36 0.50 -8.55 -5.47
N TYR A 37 -0.72 -8.28 -5.02
CA TYR A 37 -1.18 -6.96 -4.63
C TYR A 37 -1.17 -6.87 -3.11
N LEU A 38 -0.42 -5.90 -2.57
CA LEU A 38 -0.29 -5.67 -1.15
C LEU A 38 -0.90 -4.31 -0.81
N ILE A 39 -1.63 -4.24 0.30
CA ILE A 39 -2.10 -2.99 0.89
C ILE A 39 -1.16 -2.67 2.04
N CYS A 40 -0.33 -1.65 1.84
CA CYS A 40 0.61 -1.17 2.83
C CYS A 40 0.01 0.03 3.56
N TYR A 41 -0.15 -0.09 4.88
CA TYR A 41 -0.70 0.98 5.71
C TYR A 41 0.45 1.82 6.26
N LEU A 42 0.46 3.11 5.92
CA LEU A 42 1.47 4.06 6.39
C LEU A 42 0.91 4.94 7.50
N ASP A 43 1.68 5.14 8.57
CA ASP A 43 1.30 6.06 9.65
C ASP A 43 1.57 7.54 9.30
N SER A 44 1.26 8.45 10.23
CA SER A 44 1.49 9.89 10.06
C SER A 44 2.95 10.28 9.96
N HIS A 45 3.88 9.40 10.35
CA HIS A 45 5.32 9.56 10.22
C HIS A 45 5.87 8.85 8.97
N GLN A 46 5.00 8.38 8.07
CA GLN A 46 5.35 7.70 6.82
C GLN A 46 6.06 6.36 7.05
N GLN A 47 5.87 5.76 8.22
CA GLN A 47 6.38 4.43 8.55
C GLN A 47 5.33 3.36 8.22
N LEU A 48 5.80 2.16 7.86
CA LEU A 48 4.93 1.02 7.62
C LEU A 48 4.33 0.55 8.95
N ALA A 49 3.02 0.74 9.11
CA ALA A 49 2.27 0.30 10.28
C ALA A 49 1.80 -1.15 10.13
N ASP A 50 1.30 -1.52 8.95
CA ASP A 50 0.81 -2.88 8.68
C ASP A 50 0.83 -3.22 7.18
N THR A 51 0.64 -4.50 6.85
CA THR A 51 0.56 -4.99 5.47
C THR A 51 -0.47 -6.10 5.33
N GLU A 52 -1.41 -5.91 4.41
CA GLU A 52 -2.40 -6.93 4.02
C GLU A 52 -2.17 -7.42 2.59
N VAL A 53 -2.59 -8.65 2.30
CA VAL A 53 -2.63 -9.18 0.94
C VAL A 53 -4.02 -8.91 0.36
N ALA A 54 -4.09 -8.21 -0.76
CA ALA A 54 -5.34 -8.07 -1.49
C ALA A 54 -5.64 -9.39 -2.22
N THR A 55 -6.72 -10.07 -1.83
CA THR A 55 -7.18 -11.32 -2.48
C THR A 55 -7.93 -11.06 -3.78
N ALA A 56 -8.49 -9.86 -3.95
CA ALA A 56 -9.14 -9.40 -5.17
C ALA A 56 -8.99 -7.88 -5.30
N CYS A 57 -8.91 -7.38 -6.54
CA CYS A 57 -8.94 -5.95 -6.86
C CYS A 57 -10.07 -5.73 -7.87
N VAL A 58 -10.92 -4.74 -7.62
CA VAL A 58 -12.00 -4.35 -8.53
C VAL A 58 -11.91 -2.85 -8.73
N ASP A 59 -11.77 -2.41 -9.99
CA ASP A 59 -11.77 -0.99 -10.32
C ASP A 59 -13.18 -0.40 -10.15
N GLY A 60 -13.37 0.35 -9.06
CA GLY A 60 -14.57 1.13 -8.84
C GLY A 60 -14.54 2.42 -9.68
N LYS A 61 -15.57 2.67 -10.49
CA LYS A 61 -15.75 3.98 -11.13
C LYS A 61 -16.51 4.91 -10.20
N ALA A 62 -15.99 6.12 -9.99
CA ALA A 62 -16.77 7.19 -9.37
C ALA A 62 -17.95 7.56 -10.28
N LYS A 63 -19.12 7.85 -9.71
CA LYS A 63 -20.16 8.55 -10.46
C LYS A 63 -19.64 9.97 -10.76
N GLU A 64 -19.71 10.35 -12.03
CA GLU A 64 -19.46 11.72 -12.49
C GLU A 64 -20.39 12.71 -11.80
#